data_AF-A0A923NW12-F1
#
_entry.id   AF-A0A923NW12-F1
#
_cell.length_a   1.000
_cell.length_b   1.000
_cell.length_c   1.000
_cell.angle_alpha   90.00
_cell.angle_beta   90.00
_cell.angle_gamma   90.00
#
_symmetry.space_group_name_H-M   'P 1'
#
loop_
_entity.id
_entity.type
_entity.pdbx_description
1 polymer ?
#
loop_
_entity_poly.entity_id
_entity_poly.type
_entity_poly.pdbx_seq_one_letter_code
_entity_poly.pdbx_strand_id
1 'polypeptide(L)'
;MLILTEKPSVAKDFAAALNCSFKFVPQYKIGYYSDGRTDITNHLFSLVEPDFYDDRFKSWKEIPCIPERFIYQKNSLVMGQILFVLELLTKHISDSILIATDADREGEVIARECLSEVEGLLTAFTKSSKIKRFWVSQALTKDVILEGIKNAKPLAESYCT
;
A
#
# COMPACT_ATOMS: atom_id res chain seq x y z
N MET A 1 -8.82 11.98 -2.51
CA MET A 1 -8.48 10.90 -1.55
C MET A 1 -7.76 9.80 -2.31
N LEU A 2 -6.69 9.28 -1.73
CA LEU A 2 -5.94 8.15 -2.26
C LEU A 2 -6.14 6.93 -1.36
N ILE A 3 -6.42 5.76 -1.93
CA ILE A 3 -6.44 4.48 -1.21
C ILE A 3 -5.30 3.60 -1.72
N LEU A 4 -4.37 3.27 -0.83
CA LEU A 4 -3.27 2.34 -1.09
C LEU A 4 -3.57 0.99 -0.47
N THR A 5 -3.73 -0.03 -1.31
CA THR A 5 -4.02 -1.41 -0.91
C THR A 5 -2.80 -2.30 -1.12
N GLU A 6 -2.77 -3.51 -0.58
CA GLU A 6 -1.64 -4.45 -0.76
C GLU A 6 -1.58 -5.09 -2.14
N LYS A 7 -2.71 -5.59 -2.60
CA LYS A 7 -2.77 -6.41 -3.80
C LYS A 7 -3.90 -5.95 -4.71
N PRO A 8 -3.79 -6.19 -6.02
CA PRO A 8 -4.80 -5.76 -6.99
C PRO A 8 -6.23 -6.26 -6.70
N SER A 9 -6.38 -7.42 -6.07
CA SER A 9 -7.70 -7.95 -5.67
C SER A 9 -8.36 -7.06 -4.61
N VAL A 10 -7.61 -6.63 -3.61
CA VAL A 10 -8.12 -5.70 -2.57
C VAL A 10 -8.49 -4.36 -3.19
N ALA A 11 -7.66 -3.82 -4.11
CA ALA A 11 -8.00 -2.61 -4.85
C ALA A 11 -9.34 -2.72 -5.60
N LYS A 12 -9.60 -3.90 -6.19
CA LYS A 12 -10.85 -4.18 -6.90
C LYS A 12 -12.06 -4.23 -5.95
N ASP A 13 -11.92 -4.83 -4.76
CA ASP A 13 -13.00 -4.90 -3.77
C ASP A 13 -13.37 -3.49 -3.28
N PHE A 14 -12.36 -2.65 -2.99
CA PHE A 14 -12.58 -1.24 -2.66
C PHE A 14 -13.23 -0.46 -3.80
N ALA A 15 -12.79 -0.68 -5.04
CA ALA A 15 -13.37 -0.04 -6.20
C ALA A 15 -14.84 -0.43 -6.41
N ALA A 16 -15.19 -1.70 -6.20
CA ALA A 16 -16.57 -2.16 -6.26
C ALA A 16 -17.43 -1.54 -5.14
N ALA A 17 -16.89 -1.42 -3.92
CA ALA A 17 -17.60 -0.81 -2.80
C ALA A 17 -17.86 0.69 -3.00
N LEU A 18 -16.90 1.41 -3.60
CA LEU A 18 -16.94 2.86 -3.81
C LEU A 18 -17.46 3.27 -5.19
N ASN A 19 -17.81 2.30 -6.06
CA ASN A 19 -18.20 2.52 -7.46
C ASN A 19 -17.14 3.25 -8.30
N CYS A 20 -15.86 2.99 -8.02
CA CYS A 20 -14.76 3.52 -8.83
C CYS A 20 -14.61 2.70 -10.12
N SER A 21 -14.37 3.38 -11.24
CA SER A 21 -14.18 2.74 -12.55
C SER A 21 -12.72 2.48 -12.82
N PHE A 22 -12.42 1.40 -13.54
CA PHE A 22 -11.05 1.09 -13.96
C PHE A 22 -10.53 2.17 -14.93
N LYS A 23 -9.27 2.55 -14.74
CA LYS A 23 -8.51 3.48 -15.57
C LYS A 23 -7.16 2.86 -15.92
N PHE A 24 -6.73 3.05 -17.15
CA PHE A 24 -5.44 2.55 -17.63
C PHE A 24 -4.49 3.73 -17.88
N VAL A 25 -3.24 3.57 -17.45
CA VAL A 25 -2.16 4.55 -17.61
C VAL A 25 -1.17 4.00 -18.63
N PRO A 26 -1.21 4.45 -19.90
CA PRO A 26 -0.43 3.85 -20.98
C PRO A 26 1.09 3.95 -20.75
N GLN A 27 1.56 5.05 -20.16
CA GLN A 27 2.98 5.30 -19.89
C GLN A 27 3.61 4.21 -19.03
N TYR A 28 2.89 3.76 -18.00
CA TYR A 28 3.36 2.74 -17.06
C TYR A 28 2.80 1.34 -17.36
N LYS A 29 1.86 1.23 -18.31
CA LYS A 29 1.09 0.02 -18.62
C LYS A 29 0.34 -0.54 -17.40
N ILE A 30 -0.23 0.36 -16.59
CA ILE A 30 -0.80 0.04 -15.28
C ILE A 30 -2.26 0.40 -15.21
N GLY A 31 -3.01 -0.38 -14.44
CA GLY A 31 -4.40 -0.13 -14.10
C GLY A 31 -4.56 0.41 -12.69
N TYR A 32 -5.50 1.31 -12.49
CA TYR A 32 -5.97 1.76 -11.18
C TYR A 32 -7.47 2.03 -11.24
N TYR A 33 -8.11 2.32 -10.12
CA TYR A 33 -9.54 2.66 -10.10
C TYR A 33 -9.74 4.11 -9.66
N SER A 34 -10.66 4.79 -10.32
CA SER A 34 -10.98 6.18 -9.99
C SER A 34 -12.44 6.54 -10.30
N ASP A 35 -13.01 7.40 -9.47
CA ASP A 35 -14.27 8.12 -9.73
C ASP A 35 -14.03 9.64 -9.95
N GLY A 36 -12.76 10.06 -10.03
CA GLY A 36 -12.35 11.47 -10.13
C GLY A 36 -12.19 12.19 -8.78
N ARG A 37 -12.65 11.60 -7.67
CA ARG A 37 -12.47 12.12 -6.30
C ARG A 37 -11.61 11.20 -5.43
N THR A 38 -11.72 9.90 -5.68
CA THR A 38 -11.01 8.82 -5.02
C THR A 38 -10.21 8.07 -6.06
N ASP A 39 -8.90 7.97 -5.84
CA ASP A 39 -8.00 7.12 -6.61
C ASP A 39 -7.61 5.91 -5.76
N ILE A 40 -7.69 4.70 -6.31
CA ILE A 40 -7.43 3.43 -5.62
C ILE A 40 -6.39 2.65 -6.42
N THR A 41 -5.30 2.28 -5.77
CA THR A 41 -4.25 1.47 -6.37
C THR A 41 -3.64 0.53 -5.33
N ASN A 42 -2.86 -0.45 -5.78
CA ASN A 42 -2.04 -1.25 -4.88
C ASN A 42 -0.62 -0.68 -4.75
N HIS A 43 -0.02 -0.84 -3.58
CA HIS A 43 1.38 -0.55 -3.38
C HIS A 43 2.19 -1.75 -3.90
N LEU A 44 3.11 -1.53 -4.83
CA LEU A 44 4.03 -2.58 -5.25
C LEU A 44 5.36 -2.40 -4.52
N PHE A 45 5.43 -2.98 -3.33
CA PHE A 45 6.67 -3.22 -2.62
C PHE A 45 6.67 -4.70 -2.21
N SER A 46 7.16 -5.56 -3.09
CA SER A 46 7.38 -6.97 -2.76
C SER A 46 8.78 -7.14 -2.22
N LEU A 47 8.93 -7.92 -1.15
CA LEU A 47 10.26 -8.34 -0.68
C LEU A 47 10.96 -9.13 -1.79
N VAL A 48 12.29 -9.02 -1.85
CA VAL A 48 13.07 -9.97 -2.65
C VAL A 48 12.92 -11.37 -2.06
N GLU A 49 12.97 -12.38 -2.93
CA GLU A 49 12.97 -13.78 -2.53
C GLU A 49 14.15 -14.10 -1.61
N PRO A 50 14.04 -15.10 -0.71
CA PRO A 50 15.11 -15.51 0.20
C PRO A 50 16.47 -15.74 -0.50
N ASP A 51 16.45 -16.32 -1.70
CA ASP A 51 17.64 -16.61 -2.49
C ASP A 51 18.37 -15.36 -3.01
N PHE A 52 17.71 -14.20 -3.02
CA PHE A 52 18.36 -12.92 -3.29
C PHE A 52 19.30 -12.50 -2.13
N TYR A 53 18.98 -12.89 -0.89
CA TYR A 53 19.83 -12.58 0.25
C TYR A 53 21.04 -13.52 0.34
N ASP A 54 20.85 -14.81 0.02
CA ASP A 54 21.90 -15.82 -0.01
C ASP A 54 21.45 -17.04 -0.83
N ASP A 55 22.30 -17.51 -1.76
CA ASP A 55 22.04 -18.69 -2.60
C ASP A 55 21.69 -19.95 -1.78
N ARG A 56 22.14 -20.05 -0.52
CA ARG A 56 21.82 -21.16 0.40
C ARG A 56 20.33 -21.28 0.67
N PHE A 57 19.59 -20.16 0.66
CA PHE A 57 18.14 -20.14 0.91
C PHE A 57 17.32 -20.69 -0.27
N LYS A 58 17.92 -20.89 -1.44
CA LYS A 58 17.26 -21.47 -2.62
C LYS A 58 16.69 -22.87 -2.39
N SER A 59 17.30 -23.63 -1.48
CA SER A 59 16.92 -25.02 -1.20
C SER A 59 15.86 -25.19 -0.11
N TRP A 60 15.42 -24.11 0.56
CA TRP A 60 14.47 -24.15 1.69
C TRP A 60 14.87 -25.07 2.85
N LYS A 61 16.14 -25.50 2.92
CA LYS A 61 16.66 -26.38 3.98
C LYS A 61 17.23 -25.62 5.19
N GLU A 62 17.64 -24.37 4.99
CA GLU A 62 18.22 -23.51 6.03
C GLU A 62 17.17 -22.49 6.51
N ILE A 63 16.36 -22.89 7.50
CA ILE A 63 15.29 -22.08 8.10
C ILE A 63 15.66 -21.82 9.58
N PRO A 64 15.50 -20.60 10.12
CA PRO A 64 14.87 -19.41 9.52
C PRO A 64 15.84 -18.53 8.70
N CYS A 65 15.35 -18.06 7.55
CA CYS A 65 16.00 -17.01 6.73
C CYS A 65 15.61 -15.64 7.28
N ILE A 66 16.46 -15.07 8.14
CA ILE A 66 16.26 -13.72 8.70
C ILE A 66 17.39 -12.83 8.17
N PRO A 67 17.11 -11.95 7.19
CA PRO A 67 18.12 -11.04 6.68
C PRO A 67 18.40 -9.92 7.69
N GLU A 68 19.63 -9.40 7.69
CA GLU A 68 19.99 -8.23 8.52
C GLU A 68 19.20 -6.97 8.11
N ARG A 69 18.83 -6.88 6.83
CA ARG A 69 17.98 -5.82 6.27
C ARG A 69 17.08 -6.40 5.19
N PHE A 70 15.78 -6.11 5.26
CA PHE A 70 14.84 -6.45 4.20
C PHE A 70 15.10 -5.60 2.95
N ILE A 71 15.19 -6.26 1.79
CA ILE A 71 15.38 -5.62 0.49
C ILE A 71 14.07 -5.81 -0.30
N TYR A 72 13.60 -4.74 -0.93
CA TYR A 72 12.43 -4.79 -1.81
C TYR A 72 12.86 -4.97 -3.27
N GLN A 73 12.18 -5.87 -3.99
CA GLN A 73 12.51 -6.19 -5.37
C GLN A 73 12.09 -5.04 -6.30
N LYS A 74 13.06 -4.24 -6.74
CA LYS A 74 12.90 -3.23 -7.79
C LYS A 74 13.04 -3.88 -9.17
N ASN A 75 12.15 -4.80 -9.52
CA ASN A 75 12.11 -5.35 -10.88
C ASN A 75 11.64 -4.24 -11.85
N SER A 76 12.12 -4.24 -13.11
CA SER A 76 11.69 -3.30 -14.15
C SER A 76 10.17 -3.33 -14.40
N LEU A 77 9.53 -4.47 -14.16
CA LEU A 77 8.07 -4.62 -14.17
C LEU A 77 7.37 -3.83 -13.05
N VAL A 78 8.04 -3.65 -11.91
CA VAL A 78 7.51 -3.00 -10.70
C VAL A 78 7.83 -1.50 -10.68
N MET A 79 8.90 -1.08 -11.35
CA MET A 79 9.32 0.32 -11.41
C MET A 79 8.22 1.26 -11.93
N GLY A 80 7.46 0.81 -12.94
CA GLY A 80 6.33 1.57 -13.46
C GLY A 80 5.26 1.83 -12.39
N GLN A 81 4.98 0.85 -11.53
CA GLN A 81 4.02 1.03 -10.43
C GLN A 81 4.57 1.95 -9.37
N ILE A 82 5.83 1.76 -8.99
CA ILE A 82 6.47 2.63 -7.99
C ILE A 82 6.35 4.09 -8.45
N LEU A 83 6.76 4.40 -9.68
CA LEU A 83 6.65 5.75 -10.23
C LEU A 83 5.21 6.26 -10.24
N PHE A 84 4.25 5.43 -10.66
CA PHE A 84 2.84 5.79 -10.64
C PHE A 84 2.28 6.04 -9.23
N VAL A 85 2.69 5.24 -8.24
CA VAL A 85 2.29 5.41 -6.83
C VAL A 85 2.91 6.69 -6.27
N LEU A 86 4.17 7.00 -6.58
CA LEU A 86 4.82 8.25 -6.18
C LEU A 86 4.12 9.47 -6.80
N GLU A 87 3.69 9.39 -8.06
CA GLU A 87 2.88 10.44 -8.70
C GLU A 87 1.54 10.65 -7.99
N LEU A 88 0.83 9.56 -7.66
CA LEU A 88 -0.43 9.64 -6.92
C LEU A 88 -0.23 10.19 -5.51
N LEU A 89 0.81 9.74 -4.80
CA LEU A 89 1.16 10.24 -3.48
C LEU A 89 1.46 11.75 -3.52
N THR A 90 2.18 12.21 -4.55
CA THR A 90 2.48 13.63 -4.75
C THR A 90 1.21 14.42 -5.10
N LYS A 91 0.36 13.89 -6.00
CA LYS A 91 -0.92 14.49 -6.37
C LYS A 91 -1.84 14.67 -5.16
N HIS A 92 -1.90 13.68 -4.27
CA HIS A 92 -2.77 13.66 -3.09
C HIS A 92 -2.05 14.13 -1.81
N ILE A 93 -0.90 14.81 -1.91
CA ILE A 93 -0.10 15.24 -0.74
C ILE A 93 -0.87 16.14 0.22
N SER A 94 -1.85 16.90 -0.28
CA SER A 94 -2.72 17.78 0.51
C SER A 94 -4.06 17.14 0.89
N ASP A 95 -4.37 15.96 0.36
CA ASP A 95 -5.63 15.24 0.52
C ASP A 95 -5.55 14.18 1.62
N SER A 96 -6.65 13.47 1.86
CA SER A 96 -6.65 12.27 2.69
C SER A 96 -6.03 11.07 1.96
N ILE A 97 -5.15 10.34 2.65
CA ILE A 97 -4.56 9.09 2.19
C ILE A 97 -5.01 7.99 3.14
N LEU A 98 -5.61 6.94 2.59
CA LEU A 98 -6.04 5.76 3.32
C LEU A 98 -5.11 4.59 2.99
N ILE A 99 -4.44 4.07 4.02
CA ILE A 99 -3.59 2.89 3.95
C ILE A 99 -4.43 1.67 4.32
N ALA A 100 -4.70 0.81 3.34
CA ALA A 100 -5.49 -0.41 3.43
C ALA A 100 -4.65 -1.66 3.08
N THR A 101 -3.46 -1.74 3.69
CA THR A 101 -2.60 -2.93 3.70
C THR A 101 -3.09 -3.92 4.77
N ASP A 102 -2.62 -5.18 4.76
CA ASP A 102 -3.05 -6.18 5.74
C ASP A 102 -2.89 -5.70 7.18
N ALA A 103 -3.86 -6.02 8.04
CA ALA A 103 -3.97 -5.52 9.42
C ALA A 103 -3.00 -6.23 10.39
N ASP A 104 -1.73 -6.27 10.02
CA ASP A 104 -0.65 -6.88 10.78
C ASP A 104 0.62 -6.00 10.77
N ARG A 105 1.72 -6.54 11.31
CA ARG A 105 3.00 -5.82 11.35
C ARG A 105 3.63 -5.66 9.96
N GLU A 106 3.44 -6.64 9.07
CA GLU A 106 4.03 -6.60 7.73
C GLU A 106 3.39 -5.49 6.90
N GLY A 107 2.05 -5.43 6.89
CA GLY A 107 1.31 -4.38 6.22
C GLY A 107 1.64 -2.98 6.74
N GLU A 108 1.99 -2.84 8.03
CA GLU A 108 2.45 -1.57 8.61
C GLU A 108 3.85 -1.18 8.14
N VAL A 109 4.80 -2.13 8.10
CA VAL A 109 6.15 -1.88 7.59
C VAL A 109 6.07 -1.45 6.14
N ILE A 110 5.30 -2.16 5.31
CA ILE A 110 5.19 -1.81 3.90
C ILE A 110 4.56 -0.42 3.72
N ALA A 111 3.52 -0.09 4.51
CA ALA A 111 2.91 1.24 4.46
C ALA A 111 3.92 2.36 4.78
N ARG A 112 4.81 2.14 5.74
CA ARG A 112 5.83 3.12 6.13
C ARG A 112 6.89 3.31 5.06
N GLU A 113 7.38 2.20 4.49
CA GLU A 113 8.36 2.24 3.42
C GLU A 113 7.79 2.95 2.17
N CYS A 114 6.53 2.70 1.82
CA CYS A 114 5.87 3.43 0.72
C CYS A 114 5.89 4.95 0.92
N LEU A 115 5.61 5.39 2.15
CA LEU A 115 5.52 6.80 2.50
C LEU A 115 6.89 7.45 2.66
N SER A 116 7.93 6.69 3.03
CA SER A 116 9.31 7.20 3.17
C SER A 116 9.98 7.53 1.85
N GLU A 117 9.56 6.89 0.76
CA GLU A 117 10.13 7.13 -0.57
C GLU A 117 9.73 8.49 -1.16
N VAL A 118 8.73 9.19 -0.60
CA VAL A 118 8.38 10.55 -1.01
C VAL A 118 8.86 11.55 0.03
N GLU A 119 9.77 12.43 -0.39
CA GLU A 119 10.32 13.48 0.45
C GLU A 119 9.21 14.40 1.00
N GLY A 120 9.21 14.63 2.31
CA GLY A 120 8.20 15.45 3.00
C GLY A 120 6.91 14.72 3.37
N LEU A 121 6.60 13.55 2.79
CA LEU A 121 5.43 12.76 3.15
C LEU A 121 5.59 12.09 4.52
N LEU A 122 6.83 11.75 4.92
CA LEU A 122 7.14 11.22 6.25
C LEU A 122 7.13 12.32 7.34
N THR A 123 7.43 13.56 6.96
CA THR A 123 7.27 14.75 7.82
C THR A 123 5.79 15.15 7.92
N ALA A 124 5.03 14.96 6.84
CA ALA A 124 3.57 15.06 6.87
C ALA A 124 2.95 13.92 7.68
N PHE A 125 3.53 12.71 7.67
CA PHE A 125 3.08 11.55 8.44
C PHE A 125 3.07 11.82 9.95
N THR A 126 4.05 12.56 10.46
CA THR A 126 4.13 12.92 11.89
C THR A 126 3.25 14.11 12.29
N LYS A 127 2.76 14.92 11.33
CA LYS A 127 1.99 16.15 11.59
C LYS A 127 0.56 16.16 11.07
N SER A 128 0.22 15.29 10.12
CA SER A 128 -0.98 15.41 9.30
C SER A 128 -1.95 14.28 9.64
N SER A 129 -3.02 14.61 10.35
CA SER A 129 -4.22 13.78 10.59
C SER A 129 -4.94 13.32 9.31
N LYS A 130 -4.34 13.56 8.14
CA LYS A 130 -4.84 13.23 6.81
C LYS A 130 -4.46 11.81 6.36
N ILE A 131 -3.43 11.21 6.94
CA ILE A 131 -3.08 9.80 6.66
C ILE A 131 -3.79 8.91 7.68
N LYS A 132 -4.67 8.04 7.17
CA LYS A 132 -5.48 7.12 7.97
C LYS A 132 -5.13 5.68 7.65
N ARG A 133 -5.20 4.82 8.66
CA ARG A 133 -5.07 3.38 8.56
C ARG A 133 -6.44 2.73 8.57
N PHE A 134 -6.74 1.97 7.53
CA PHE A 134 -7.86 1.05 7.49
C PHE A 134 -7.43 -0.23 8.20
N TRP A 135 -8.07 -0.55 9.33
CA TRP A 135 -7.74 -1.69 10.18
C TRP A 135 -8.95 -2.59 10.34
N VAL A 136 -9.09 -3.57 9.45
CA VAL A 136 -10.19 -4.53 9.45
C VAL A 136 -9.63 -5.91 9.14
N SER A 137 -9.96 -6.89 9.98
CA SER A 137 -9.58 -8.31 9.80
C SER A 137 -10.71 -9.17 9.21
N GLN A 138 -11.90 -8.60 9.02
CA GLN A 138 -13.06 -9.26 8.45
C GLN A 138 -12.98 -9.33 6.92
N ALA A 139 -13.79 -10.20 6.32
CA ALA A 139 -13.96 -10.26 4.87
C ALA A 139 -14.39 -8.89 4.32
N LEU A 140 -13.74 -8.47 3.23
CA LEU A 140 -13.92 -7.16 2.59
C LEU A 140 -15.23 -7.09 1.78
N THR A 141 -16.36 -7.22 2.47
CA THR A 141 -17.68 -6.93 1.88
C THR A 141 -17.85 -5.41 1.76
N LYS A 142 -18.80 -4.99 0.90
CA LYS A 142 -19.09 -3.57 0.68
C LYS A 142 -19.37 -2.81 1.98
N ASP A 143 -20.20 -3.37 2.86
CA ASP A 143 -20.58 -2.70 4.11
C ASP A 143 -19.39 -2.57 5.06
N VAL A 144 -18.58 -3.64 5.17
CA VAL A 144 -17.36 -3.67 5.98
C VAL A 144 -16.34 -2.64 5.49
N ILE A 145 -16.15 -2.51 4.17
CA ILE A 145 -15.26 -1.50 3.59
C ILE A 145 -15.76 -0.10 3.94
N LEU A 146 -17.04 0.19 3.73
CA LEU A 146 -17.59 1.52 3.98
C LEU A 146 -17.54 1.90 5.46
N GLU A 147 -17.79 0.96 6.35
CA GLU A 147 -17.67 1.16 7.80
C GLU A 147 -16.20 1.33 8.23
N GLY A 148 -15.30 0.48 7.73
CA GLY A 148 -13.88 0.56 8.05
C GLY A 148 -13.23 1.87 7.56
N ILE A 149 -13.67 2.42 6.42
CA ILE A 149 -13.22 3.75 5.95
C ILE A 149 -13.66 4.85 6.92
N LYS A 150 -14.89 4.79 7.46
CA LYS A 150 -15.40 5.76 8.43
C LYS A 150 -14.63 5.69 9.76
N ASN A 151 -14.30 4.47 10.19
CA ASN A 151 -13.62 4.19 11.45
C ASN A 151 -12.08 4.19 11.32
N ALA A 152 -11.54 4.54 10.15
CA ALA A 152 -10.11 4.54 9.90
C ALA A 152 -9.40 5.54 10.84
N LYS A 153 -8.41 5.04 11.58
CA LYS A 153 -7.69 5.80 12.59
C LYS A 153 -6.51 6.55 11.97
N PRO A 154 -6.05 7.67 12.55
CA PRO A 154 -4.78 8.27 12.14
C PRO A 154 -3.65 7.24 12.23
N LEU A 155 -2.76 7.21 11.24
CA LEU A 155 -1.66 6.23 11.18
C LEU A 155 -0.62 6.42 12.31
N ALA A 156 -0.63 7.55 13.02
CA ALA A 156 0.16 7.74 14.25
C ALA A 156 -0.42 7.00 15.47
N GLU A 157 -1.72 6.68 15.48
CA GLU A 157 -2.45 6.08 16.61
C GLU A 157 -2.70 4.58 16.46
N SER A 158 -2.33 3.97 15.31
CA SER A 158 -2.53 2.55 15.02
C SER A 158 -1.68 1.60 15.88
N TYR A 159 -0.83 2.12 16.78
CA TYR A 159 0.08 1.35 17.64
C TYR A 159 -0.51 0.81 18.94
N CYS A 160 -1.79 1.09 19.25
CA CYS A 160 -2.38 0.70 20.52
C CYS A 160 -3.58 -0.23 20.31
N THR A 161 -3.30 -1.54 20.17
CA THR A 161 -4.14 -2.66 20.66
C THR A 161 -3.40 -3.97 20.46
#